data_AF-A0A3C2CZ84-F1
#
_entry.id   AF-A0A3C2CZ84-F1
#
_cell.length_a   1.000
_cell.length_b   1.000
_cell.length_c   1.000
_cell.angle_alpha   90.00
_cell.angle_beta   90.00
_cell.angle_gamma   90.00
#
_symmetry.space_group_name_H-M   'P 1'
#
loop_
_entity.id
_entity.type
_entity.pdbx_description
1 polymer ?
#
loop_
_entity_poly.entity_id
_entity_poly.type
_entity_poly.pdbx_seq_one_letter_code
_entity_poly.pdbx_strand_id
1 'polypeptide(L)'
;ISYSPEFKLKAVTDYKSGKTPSQIFIEQGFDLDMIGKEQPKRCLKRWRDSYERFGEEGFLTERRGKGSTGRPSSRHLSVEEKLRKLRQELNSLRQRMTS
;
A
#
# COMPACT_ATOMS: atom_id res chain seq x y z
N ILE A 1 0.65 9.33 4.51
CA ILE A 1 0.98 10.22 3.38
C ILE A 1 0.99 9.39 2.09
N SER A 2 0.10 9.73 1.16
CA SER A 2 0.04 9.14 -0.18
C SER A 2 0.35 10.25 -1.18
N TYR A 3 1.21 9.97 -2.15
CA TYR A 3 1.60 10.92 -3.20
C TYR A 3 0.86 10.58 -4.49
N SER A 4 0.43 11.60 -5.23
CA SER A 4 -0.21 11.44 -6.53
C SER A 4 0.72 10.74 -7.52
N PRO A 5 0.21 9.87 -8.41
CA PRO A 5 1.02 9.17 -9.41
C PRO A 5 1.79 10.14 -10.32
N GLU A 6 1.15 11.26 -10.71
CA GLU A 6 1.76 12.32 -11.51
C GLU A 6 3.01 12.92 -10.85
N PHE A 7 2.93 13.16 -9.54
CA PHE A 7 4.05 13.66 -8.76
C PHE A 7 5.21 12.65 -8.69
N LYS A 8 4.91 11.36 -8.52
CA LYS A 8 5.94 10.30 -8.50
C LYS A 8 6.69 10.24 -9.83
N LEU A 9 5.96 10.31 -10.94
CA LEU A 9 6.53 10.32 -12.29
C LEU A 9 7.44 11.54 -12.46
N LYS A 10 6.91 12.74 -12.18
CA LYS A 10 7.65 13.98 -12.28
C LYS A 10 8.93 13.96 -11.44
N ALA A 11 8.84 13.47 -10.20
CA ALA A 11 10.00 13.34 -9.32
C ALA A 11 11.07 12.39 -9.86
N VAL A 12 10.70 11.26 -10.46
CA VAL A 12 11.67 10.33 -11.08
C VAL A 12 12.32 10.94 -12.33
N THR A 13 11.53 11.65 -13.14
CA THR A 13 12.03 12.35 -14.34
C THR A 13 12.98 13.49 -13.98
N ASP A 14 12.60 14.36 -13.04
CA ASP A 14 13.45 15.44 -12.53
C ASP A 14 14.75 14.88 -11.92
N TYR A 15 14.67 13.75 -11.20
CA TYR A 15 15.86 13.08 -10.66
C TYR A 15 16.77 12.53 -11.77
N LYS A 16 16.20 11.96 -12.85
CA LYS A 16 16.97 11.56 -14.05
C LYS A 16 17.60 12.75 -14.75
N SER A 17 16.98 13.93 -14.67
CA SER A 17 17.52 15.19 -15.18
C SER A 17 18.67 15.76 -14.33
N GLY A 18 19.04 15.11 -13.22
CA GLY A 18 20.14 15.52 -12.35
C GLY A 18 19.73 16.36 -11.14
N LYS A 19 18.43 16.58 -10.91
CA LYS A 19 17.96 17.29 -9.71
C LYS A 19 18.07 16.41 -8.46
N THR A 20 18.32 17.06 -7.33
CA THR A 20 18.38 16.34 -6.05
C THR A 20 16.97 16.04 -5.51
N PRO A 21 16.79 14.91 -4.79
CA PRO A 21 15.54 14.56 -4.13
C PRO A 21 14.93 15.69 -3.31
N SER A 22 15.78 16.37 -2.53
CA SER A 22 15.36 17.46 -1.66
C SER A 22 14.79 18.63 -2.45
N GLN A 23 15.47 19.00 -3.54
CA GLN A 23 15.09 20.14 -4.36
C GLN A 23 13.77 19.92 -5.09
N ILE A 24 13.53 18.71 -5.61
CA ILE A 24 12.26 18.34 -6.26
C ILE A 24 11.09 18.50 -5.29
N PHE A 25 11.27 18.10 -4.02
CA PHE A 25 10.21 18.22 -3.02
C PHE A 25 9.99 19.68 -2.62
N ILE A 26 11.04 20.48 -2.44
CA ILE A 26 10.93 21.93 -2.17
C ILE A 26 10.25 22.67 -3.32
N GLU A 27 10.64 22.41 -4.57
CA GLU A 27 10.04 23.01 -5.77
C GLU A 27 8.55 22.71 -5.92
N GLN A 28 8.08 21.67 -5.23
CA GLN A 28 6.69 21.24 -5.24
C GLN A 28 5.94 21.67 -3.98
N GLY A 29 6.56 22.51 -3.15
CA GLY A 29 5.96 23.09 -1.94
C GLY A 29 5.95 22.13 -0.75
N PHE A 30 6.73 21.05 -0.77
CA PHE A 30 6.86 20.16 0.37
C PHE A 30 7.93 20.65 1.35
N ASP A 31 7.56 20.67 2.62
CA ASP A 31 8.48 21.02 3.68
C ASP A 31 9.35 19.80 4.07
N LEU A 32 10.65 19.91 3.83
CA LEU A 32 11.62 18.87 4.13
C LEU A 32 11.84 18.67 5.63
N ASP A 33 11.58 19.71 6.43
CA ASP A 33 11.69 19.62 7.88
C ASP A 33 10.55 18.78 8.45
N MET A 34 9.34 18.99 7.91
CA MET A 34 8.14 18.23 8.27
C MET A 34 8.21 16.75 7.83
N ILE A 35 8.75 16.49 6.63
CA ILE A 35 8.82 15.12 6.08
C ILE A 35 10.09 14.38 6.54
N GLY A 36 11.15 15.12 6.84
CA GLY A 36 12.47 14.61 7.22
C GLY A 36 13.41 14.46 6.02
N LYS A 37 14.65 14.92 6.18
CA LYS A 37 15.72 14.92 5.15
C LYS A 37 16.03 13.57 4.48
N GLU A 38 15.73 12.45 5.13
CA GLU A 38 15.96 11.10 4.58
C GLU A 38 14.78 10.57 3.75
N GLN A 39 13.57 11.08 3.99
CA GLN A 39 12.36 10.58 3.34
C GLN A 39 12.36 10.79 1.82
N PRO A 40 12.72 11.97 1.26
CA PRO A 40 12.79 12.17 -0.18
C PRO A 40 13.71 11.16 -0.86
N LYS A 41 14.86 10.85 -0.24
CA LYS A 41 15.81 9.84 -0.74
C LYS A 41 15.20 8.44 -0.74
N ARG A 42 14.54 8.03 0.35
CA ARG A 42 13.88 6.71 0.46
C ARG A 42 12.70 6.58 -0.51
N CYS A 43 11.88 7.61 -0.64
CA CYS A 43 10.76 7.67 -1.59
C CYS A 43 11.25 7.53 -3.03
N LEU A 44 12.23 8.35 -3.43
CA LEU A 44 12.78 8.29 -4.79
C LEU A 44 13.44 6.95 -5.10
N LYS A 45 14.14 6.34 -4.14
CA LYS A 45 14.69 4.99 -4.33
C LYS A 45 13.59 3.97 -4.66
N ARG A 46 12.48 3.97 -3.91
CA ARG A 46 11.35 3.06 -4.16
C ARG A 46 10.65 3.34 -5.48
N TRP A 47 10.51 4.62 -5.84
CA TRP A 47 9.88 5.00 -7.10
C TRP A 47 10.74 4.61 -8.28
N ARG A 48 12.06 4.82 -8.22
CA ARG A 48 13.00 4.36 -9.25
C ARG A 48 12.88 2.86 -9.50
N ASP A 49 12.87 2.06 -8.43
CA ASP A 49 12.73 0.60 -8.51
C ASP A 49 11.40 0.19 -9.17
N SER A 50 10.30 0.85 -8.80
CA SER A 50 8.99 0.60 -9.40
C SER A 50 8.94 1.01 -10.88
N TYR A 51 9.57 2.13 -11.23
CA TYR A 51 9.65 2.63 -12.60
C TYR A 51 10.52 1.73 -13.48
N GLU A 52 11.63 1.20 -12.96
CA GLU A 52 12.49 0.29 -13.70
C GLU A 52 11.80 -1.06 -13.96
N ARG A 53 10.99 -1.52 -13.00
CA ARG A 53 10.31 -2.82 -13.09
C ARG A 53 9.00 -2.80 -13.88
N PHE A 54 8.24 -1.70 -13.81
CA PHE A 54 6.89 -1.61 -14.37
C PHE A 54 6.64 -0.36 -15.22
N GLY A 55 7.64 0.52 -15.40
CA GLY A 55 7.47 1.78 -16.11
C GLY A 55 6.52 2.76 -15.42
N GLU A 56 5.86 3.59 -16.22
CA GLU A 56 4.91 4.62 -15.78
C GLU A 56 3.64 4.00 -15.17
N GLU A 57 3.23 2.83 -15.67
CA GLU A 57 2.10 2.05 -15.16
C GLU A 57 2.32 1.56 -13.72
N GLY A 58 3.58 1.44 -13.29
CA GLY A 58 3.96 1.14 -11.91
C GLY A 58 3.50 2.20 -10.90
N PHE A 59 3.29 3.44 -11.34
CA PHE A 59 2.79 4.52 -10.49
C PHE A 59 1.28 4.70 -10.54
N LEU A 60 0.68 4.51 -11.72
CA LEU A 60 -0.77 4.57 -11.93
C LEU A 60 -1.50 3.45 -11.20
N THR A 61 -0.87 2.27 -11.11
CA THR A 61 -1.42 1.15 -10.34
C THR A 61 -1.03 1.28 -8.87
N GLU A 62 -1.90 1.87 -8.04
CA GLU A 62 -1.72 1.86 -6.58
C GLU A 62 -1.88 0.41 -6.06
N ARG A 63 -0.76 -0.33 -5.99
CA ARG A 63 -0.73 -1.72 -5.48
C ARG A 63 -0.51 -1.82 -3.97
N ARG A 64 -0.59 -0.71 -3.23
CA ARG A 64 -0.50 -0.75 -1.76
C ARG A 64 -1.66 -1.61 -1.24
N GLY A 65 -1.33 -2.75 -0.62
CA GLY A 65 -2.30 -3.70 -0.07
C GLY A 65 -2.76 -4.82 -1.00
N LYS A 66 -2.41 -4.81 -2.30
CA LYS A 66 -2.68 -5.94 -3.21
C LYS A 66 -1.66 -7.06 -2.95
N GLY A 67 -2.04 -8.00 -2.08
CA GLY A 67 -1.21 -9.14 -1.67
C GLY A 67 -0.62 -9.03 -0.26
N SER A 68 -0.88 -7.95 0.48
CA SER A 68 -0.53 -7.89 1.89
C SER A 68 -1.60 -8.64 2.70
N THR A 69 -1.30 -9.87 3.13
CA THR A 69 -1.91 -10.49 4.31
C THR A 69 -1.46 -9.75 5.57
N GLY A 70 -1.72 -8.44 5.63
CA GLY A 70 -1.26 -7.56 6.71
C GLY A 70 -1.49 -8.18 8.08
N ARG A 71 -0.70 -7.75 9.09
CA ARG A 71 -0.77 -8.20 10.50
C ARG A 71 -2.20 -8.61 10.83
N PRO A 72 -2.50 -9.88 11.16
CA PRO A 72 -3.87 -10.32 11.38
C PRO A 72 -4.48 -9.36 12.37
N SER A 73 -5.44 -8.56 11.87
CA SER A 73 -6.12 -7.61 12.72
C SER A 73 -6.75 -8.45 13.82
N SER A 74 -6.45 -8.14 15.08
CA SER A 74 -7.16 -8.71 16.23
C SER A 74 -8.58 -8.13 16.27
N ARG A 75 -9.28 -8.17 15.12
CA ARG A 75 -10.71 -7.99 15.00
C ARG A 75 -11.29 -9.17 15.73
N HIS A 76 -11.69 -8.90 16.96
CA HIS A 76 -12.63 -9.70 17.71
C HIS A 76 -13.72 -10.16 16.73
N LEU A 77 -13.65 -11.43 16.30
CA LEU A 77 -14.64 -12.01 15.38
C LEU A 77 -16.01 -11.67 15.95
N SER A 78 -16.80 -10.90 15.19
CA SER A 78 -18.11 -10.46 15.64
C SER A 78 -18.91 -11.71 16.04
N VAL A 79 -19.66 -11.62 17.14
CA VAL A 79 -20.44 -12.72 17.72
C VAL A 79 -21.27 -13.43 16.63
N GLU A 80 -21.70 -12.69 15.61
CA GLU A 80 -22.43 -13.17 14.45
C GLU A 80 -21.67 -14.18 13.56
N GLU A 81 -20.37 -13.98 13.30
CA GLU A 81 -19.58 -14.93 12.49
C GLU A 81 -19.35 -16.25 13.23
N LYS A 82 -19.09 -16.17 14.55
CA LYS A 82 -19.02 -17.36 15.41
C LYS A 82 -20.36 -18.10 15.43
N LEU A 83 -21.47 -17.37 15.52
CA LEU A 83 -22.81 -17.94 15.50
C LEU A 83 -23.11 -18.65 14.18
N ARG A 84 -22.69 -18.07 13.04
CA ARG A 84 -22.85 -18.69 11.72
C ARG A 84 -22.06 -19.99 11.61
N LYS A 85 -20.81 -20.01 12.07
CA LYS A 85 -19.97 -21.22 12.04
C LYS A 85 -20.54 -22.33 12.92
N LEU A 86 -20.96 -22.00 14.14
CA LEU A 86 -21.61 -22.95 15.06
C LEU A 86 -22.91 -23.52 14.47
N ARG A 87 -23.73 -22.67 13.84
CA ARG A 87 -24.97 -23.12 13.17
C ARG A 87 -24.69 -24.04 11.98
N GLN A 88 -23.65 -23.76 11.18
CA GLN A 88 -23.26 -24.64 10.08
C GLN A 88 -22.81 -26.01 10.58
N GLU A 89 -22.03 -26.06 11.67
CA GLU A 89 -21.56 -27.31 12.27
C GLU A 89 -22.70 -28.14 12.86
N LEU A 90 -23.65 -27.50 13.55
CA LEU A 90 -24.87 -28.18 14.02
C LEU A 90 -25.69 -28.76 12.88
N ASN A 91 -25.84 -28.01 11.77
CA ASN A 91 -26.63 -28.46 10.64
C ASN A 91 -25.98 -29.65 9.91
N SER A 92 -24.66 -29.63 9.73
CA SER A 92 -23.94 -30.74 9.09
C SER A 92 -23.98 -32.00 9.95
N LEU A 93 -23.80 -31.84 11.27
CA LEU A 93 -23.92 -32.95 12.21
C LEU A 93 -25.34 -33.52 12.23
N ARG A 94 -26.36 -32.66 12.23
CA ARG A 94 -27.76 -33.07 12.17
C ARG A 94 -28.08 -33.84 10.90
N GLN A 95 -27.61 -33.39 9.73
CA GLN A 95 -27.81 -34.12 8.48
C GLN A 95 -27.14 -35.50 8.49
N ARG A 96 -25.94 -35.61 9.07
CA ARG A 96 -25.22 -36.88 9.20
C ARG A 96 -25.91 -37.87 10.14
N MET A 97 -26.65 -37.40 11.14
CA MET A 97 -27.39 -38.25 12.07
C MET A 97 -28.76 -38.69 11.53
N THR A 98 -29.30 -38.00 10.53
CA THR A 98 -30.62 -38.28 9.92
C THR A 98 -30.54 -39.08 8.61
N SER A 99 -29.34 -39.45 8.17
CA SER A 99 -29.08 -40.40 7.08
C SER A 99 -28.51 -41.69 7.66
#